data_AF-A0A9D7QNM5-F1
#
_entry.id   AF-A0A9D7QNM5-F1
#
_cell.length_a   1.000
_cell.length_b   1.000
_cell.length_c   1.000
_cell.angle_alpha   90.00
_cell.angle_beta   90.00
_cell.angle_gamma   90.00
#
_symmetry.space_group_name_H-M   'P 1'
#
loop_
_entity.id
_entity.type
_entity.pdbx_description
1 polymer ?
#
loop_
_entity_poly.entity_id
_entity_poly.type
_entity_poly.pdbx_seq_one_letter_code
_entity_poly.pdbx_strand_id
1 'polypeptide(L)'
;MTGGARKISAPGMAIRTAAILFVFVIAFTGLLSAAYQWTKPAIEASAAEEKMKLVDDVLPRAEYDNALLNDTLTLPPTPQLGLDEPSTLYRARMGGKPVALVFEAVAPDGYAGKVRLLIALRADGTLAGVRVTQHKETPGLGDYVDPKKDKNKSRPWITQFTGMSLATVANSGWKVKKDGGNIDYYAGATVTPRAVSKAVLKAVQWAEANRTRLIAETGATK
;
A
#
# COMPACT_ATOMS: atom_id res chain seq x y z
N MET A 1 -7.18 36.48 67.99
CA MET A 1 -8.32 36.85 67.11
C MET A 1 -8.33 35.87 65.95
N THR A 2 -9.39 35.08 65.85
CA THR A 2 -9.54 33.91 64.97
C THR A 2 -9.79 34.35 63.52
N GLY A 3 -8.90 33.94 62.62
CA GLY A 3 -9.01 34.22 61.18
C GLY A 3 -10.23 33.54 60.57
N GLY A 4 -11.19 34.33 60.09
CA GLY A 4 -12.39 33.84 59.41
C GLY A 4 -12.02 33.15 58.10
N ALA A 5 -12.34 31.87 57.98
CA ALA A 5 -12.21 31.12 56.74
C ALA A 5 -13.08 31.75 55.64
N ARG A 6 -12.46 32.20 54.53
CA ARG A 6 -13.18 32.70 53.35
C ARG A 6 -14.15 31.62 52.84
N LYS A 7 -15.45 31.85 52.98
CA LYS A 7 -16.48 31.02 52.32
C LYS A 7 -16.42 31.28 50.81
N ILE A 8 -15.88 30.32 50.06
CA ILE A 8 -15.85 30.37 48.59
C ILE A 8 -17.27 30.11 48.08
N SER A 9 -17.84 31.03 47.28
CA SER A 9 -19.16 30.85 46.68
C SER A 9 -19.13 29.76 45.60
N ALA A 10 -20.26 29.09 45.35
CA ALA A 10 -20.34 28.04 44.33
C ALA A 10 -19.84 28.48 42.93
N PRO A 11 -20.15 29.69 42.43
CA PRO A 11 -19.58 30.20 41.18
C PRO A 11 -18.06 30.39 41.23
N GLY A 12 -17.50 30.83 42.37
CA GLY A 12 -16.06 31.00 42.55
C GLY A 12 -15.31 29.66 42.57
N MET A 13 -15.90 28.61 43.14
CA MET A 13 -15.36 27.25 43.04
C MET A 13 -15.41 26.73 41.60
N ALA A 14 -16.52 26.96 40.88
CA ALA A 14 -16.66 26.54 39.49
C ALA A 14 -15.60 27.19 38.58
N ILE A 15 -15.38 28.52 38.69
CA ILE A 15 -14.36 29.24 37.90
C ILE A 15 -12.95 28.74 38.21
N ARG A 16 -12.63 28.49 39.49
CA ARG A 16 -11.30 27.97 39.88
C ARG A 16 -11.05 26.59 39.29
N THR A 17 -12.02 25.69 39.39
CA THR A 17 -11.90 24.33 38.82
C THR A 17 -11.79 24.38 37.30
N ALA A 18 -12.58 25.23 36.62
CA ALA A 18 -12.49 25.42 35.18
C ALA A 18 -11.11 25.95 34.75
N ALA A 19 -10.55 26.92 35.47
CA ALA A 19 -9.21 27.44 35.20
C ALA A 19 -8.12 26.38 35.40
N ILE A 20 -8.21 25.58 36.47
CA ILE A 20 -7.27 24.48 36.72
C ILE A 20 -7.34 23.44 35.60
N LEU A 21 -8.54 23.03 35.20
CA LEU A 21 -8.73 22.08 34.10
C LEU A 21 -8.21 22.65 32.78
N PHE A 22 -8.45 23.93 32.49
CA PHE A 22 -7.96 24.58 31.28
C PHE A 22 -6.42 24.60 31.21
N VAL A 23 -5.76 25.00 32.30
CA VAL A 23 -4.29 24.97 32.39
C VAL A 23 -3.76 23.54 32.27
N PHE A 24 -4.42 22.58 32.92
CA PHE A 24 -4.05 21.17 32.84
C PHE A 24 -4.14 20.64 31.40
N VAL A 25 -5.24 20.94 30.69
CA VAL A 25 -5.42 20.56 29.29
C VAL A 25 -4.32 21.15 28.42
N ILE A 26 -4.02 22.45 28.54
CA ILE A 26 -2.95 23.08 27.77
C ILE A 26 -1.60 22.41 28.04
N ALA A 27 -1.28 22.17 29.32
CA ALA A 27 -0.02 21.55 29.71
C ALA A 27 0.12 20.13 29.14
N PHE A 28 -0.92 19.30 29.25
CA PHE A 28 -0.89 17.92 28.74
C PHE A 28 -0.93 17.85 27.22
N THR A 29 -1.71 18.72 26.55
CA THR A 29 -1.69 18.82 25.08
C THR A 29 -0.32 19.25 24.58
N GLY A 30 0.31 20.23 25.24
CA GLY A 30 1.67 20.67 24.90
C GLY A 30 2.69 19.55 25.07
N LEU A 31 2.64 18.84 26.20
CA LEU A 31 3.52 17.70 26.46
C LEU A 31 3.34 16.58 25.43
N LEU A 32 2.09 16.22 25.12
CA LEU A 32 1.78 15.18 24.14
C LEU A 32 2.21 15.59 22.73
N SER A 33 2.01 16.86 22.36
CA SER A 33 2.45 17.39 21.07
C SER A 33 3.98 17.37 20.94
N ALA A 34 4.71 17.77 21.98
CA ALA A 34 6.16 17.69 22.00
C ALA A 34 6.67 16.24 21.89
N ALA A 35 6.07 15.31 22.64
CA ALA A 35 6.39 13.89 22.57
C ALA A 35 6.10 13.31 21.16
N TYR A 36 5.00 13.72 20.54
CA TYR A 36 4.66 13.32 19.17
C TYR A 36 5.68 13.85 18.17
N GLN A 37 6.06 15.13 18.25
CA GLN A 37 7.03 15.71 17.32
C GLN A 37 8.42 15.09 17.46
N TRP A 38 8.80 14.68 18.68
CA TRP A 38 10.07 13.99 18.90
C TRP A 38 10.05 12.54 18.37
N THR A 39 8.93 11.84 18.49
CA THR A 39 8.81 10.44 18.01
C THR A 39 8.48 10.34 16.52
N LYS A 40 7.91 11.38 15.92
CA LYS A 40 7.49 11.41 14.51
C LYS A 40 8.58 10.97 13.52
N PRO A 41 9.84 11.47 13.57
CA PRO A 41 10.88 11.03 12.64
C PRO A 41 11.19 9.54 12.73
N ALA A 42 11.17 8.97 13.94
CA ALA A 42 11.42 7.53 14.14
C ALA A 42 10.27 6.68 13.61
N ILE A 43 9.02 7.14 13.76
CA ILE A 43 7.83 6.51 13.19
C ILE A 43 7.88 6.55 11.66
N GLU A 44 8.24 7.69 11.09
CA GLU A 44 8.36 7.87 9.63
C GLU A 44 9.47 7.00 9.04
N ALA A 45 10.63 6.93 9.70
CA ALA A 45 11.73 6.06 9.28
C ALA A 45 11.34 4.57 9.31
N SER A 46 10.69 4.14 10.40
CA SER A 46 10.20 2.75 10.53
C SER A 46 9.16 2.42 9.45
N ALA A 47 8.22 3.34 9.21
CA ALA A 47 7.19 3.17 8.17
C ALA A 47 7.79 3.16 6.75
N ALA A 48 8.81 3.97 6.50
CA ALA A 48 9.53 3.98 5.23
C ALA A 48 10.28 2.66 4.99
N GLU A 49 10.92 2.11 6.04
CA GLU A 49 11.60 0.82 5.98
C GLU A 49 10.64 -0.34 5.69
N GLU A 50 9.48 -0.38 6.38
CA GLU A 50 8.45 -1.38 6.13
C GLU A 50 7.90 -1.31 4.70
N LYS A 51 7.65 -0.10 4.19
CA LYS A 51 7.23 0.10 2.80
C LYS A 51 8.29 -0.41 1.83
N MET A 52 9.57 -0.12 2.09
CA MET A 52 10.65 -0.55 1.21
C MET A 52 10.81 -2.07 1.18
N LYS A 53 10.60 -2.77 2.30
CA LYS A 53 10.57 -4.24 2.33
C LYS A 53 9.52 -4.81 1.36
N LEU A 54 8.35 -4.19 1.26
CA LEU A 54 7.32 -4.61 0.31
C LEU A 54 7.67 -4.28 -1.14
N VAL A 55 8.34 -3.15 -1.37
CA VAL A 55 8.85 -2.78 -2.70
C VAL A 55 9.92 -3.77 -3.16
N ASP A 56 10.88 -4.10 -2.30
CA ASP A 56 12.00 -5.00 -2.62
C ASP A 56 11.50 -6.42 -2.97
N ASP A 57 10.33 -6.81 -2.47
CA ASP A 57 9.65 -8.06 -2.84
C ASP A 57 9.10 -8.07 -4.29
N VAL A 58 8.89 -6.90 -4.92
CA VAL A 58 8.28 -6.77 -6.26
C VAL A 58 9.18 -6.14 -7.30
N LEU A 59 10.16 -5.32 -6.89
CA LEU A 59 11.09 -4.64 -7.76
C LEU A 59 12.50 -4.77 -7.19
N PRO A 60 13.39 -5.55 -7.83
CA PRO A 60 14.76 -5.72 -7.37
C PRO A 60 15.50 -4.39 -7.24
N ARG A 61 16.21 -4.19 -6.12
CA ARG A 61 16.93 -2.94 -5.84
C ARG A 61 17.98 -2.58 -6.89
N ALA A 62 18.54 -3.56 -7.60
CA ALA A 62 19.49 -3.34 -8.68
C ALA A 62 18.88 -2.70 -9.94
N GLU A 63 17.55 -2.67 -10.06
CA GLU A 63 16.86 -2.12 -11.24
C GLU A 63 16.65 -0.60 -11.17
N TYR A 64 16.93 0.06 -10.04
CA TYR A 64 16.76 1.51 -9.88
C TYR A 64 17.78 2.14 -8.92
N ASP A 65 18.09 3.43 -9.08
CA ASP A 65 19.07 4.17 -8.28
C ASP A 65 18.48 5.37 -7.52
N ASN A 66 17.26 5.80 -7.86
CA ASN A 66 16.63 6.96 -7.24
C ASN A 66 16.06 6.66 -5.84
N ALA A 67 15.82 7.74 -5.07
CA ALA A 67 15.08 7.67 -3.82
C ALA A 67 13.59 7.44 -4.10
N LEU A 68 13.19 6.18 -4.29
CA LEU A 68 11.86 5.78 -4.74
C LEU A 68 10.70 6.42 -3.95
N LEU A 69 10.81 6.48 -2.62
CA LEU A 69 9.76 7.05 -1.75
C LEU A 69 9.58 8.56 -1.93
N ASN A 70 10.55 9.25 -2.53
CA ASN A 70 10.49 10.68 -2.82
C ASN A 70 9.96 10.97 -4.23
N ASP A 71 10.02 10.00 -5.14
CA ASP A 71 9.54 10.13 -6.51
C ASP A 71 8.15 9.51 -6.64
N THR A 72 7.15 10.26 -6.16
CA THR A 72 5.77 9.81 -6.06
C THR A 72 4.81 10.59 -6.95
N LEU A 73 3.70 9.93 -7.29
CA LEU A 73 2.54 10.51 -7.93
C LEU A 73 1.30 10.13 -7.14
N THR A 74 0.52 11.13 -6.72
CA THR A 74 -0.79 10.88 -6.11
C THR A 74 -1.78 10.52 -7.22
N LEU A 75 -2.36 9.34 -7.12
CA LEU A 75 -3.45 8.90 -7.96
C LEU A 75 -4.78 9.22 -7.29
N PRO A 76 -5.77 9.76 -8.02
CA PRO A 76 -7.14 9.86 -7.51
C PRO A 76 -7.73 8.45 -7.30
N PRO A 77 -8.92 8.34 -6.67
CA PRO A 77 -9.71 7.10 -6.71
C PRO A 77 -9.73 6.54 -8.13
N THR A 78 -9.26 5.31 -8.28
CA THR A 78 -9.04 4.66 -9.58
C THR A 78 -9.79 3.34 -9.60
N PRO A 79 -11.07 3.33 -10.04
CA PRO A 79 -11.90 2.12 -10.06
C PRO A 79 -11.33 0.97 -10.89
N GLN A 80 -10.53 1.28 -11.92
CA GLN A 80 -9.83 0.27 -12.73
C GLN A 80 -8.83 -0.55 -11.90
N LEU A 81 -8.25 0.06 -10.86
CA LEU A 81 -7.35 -0.58 -9.89
C LEU A 81 -8.12 -1.12 -8.67
N GLY A 82 -9.44 -0.98 -8.61
CA GLY A 82 -10.24 -1.35 -7.43
C GLY A 82 -10.04 -0.41 -6.23
N LEU A 83 -9.49 0.78 -6.46
CA LEU A 83 -9.17 1.76 -5.44
C LEU A 83 -10.29 2.81 -5.36
N ASP A 84 -10.98 2.85 -4.22
CA ASP A 84 -12.05 3.81 -3.93
C ASP A 84 -11.50 5.12 -3.31
N GLU A 85 -10.24 5.12 -2.90
CA GLU A 85 -9.55 6.23 -2.24
C GLU A 85 -8.30 6.64 -3.03
N PRO A 86 -7.77 7.87 -2.84
CA PRO A 86 -6.49 8.25 -3.39
C PRO A 86 -5.37 7.29 -2.98
N SER A 87 -4.42 7.03 -3.89
CA SER A 87 -3.28 6.14 -3.64
C SER A 87 -1.98 6.77 -4.13
N THR A 88 -0.86 6.19 -3.73
CA THR A 88 0.47 6.65 -4.15
C THR A 88 1.08 5.67 -5.15
N LEU A 89 1.52 6.20 -6.28
CA LEU A 89 2.36 5.50 -7.24
C LEU A 89 3.80 5.99 -7.07
N TYR A 90 4.74 5.06 -7.09
CA TYR A 90 6.17 5.33 -7.00
C TYR A 90 6.82 5.12 -8.36
N ARG A 91 7.71 6.03 -8.74
CA ARG A 91 8.44 5.96 -10.01
C ARG A 91 9.89 5.56 -9.73
N ALA A 92 10.25 4.37 -10.19
CA ALA A 92 11.61 3.90 -10.14
C ALA A 92 12.37 4.44 -11.35
N ARG A 93 13.59 4.94 -11.13
CA ARG A 93 14.48 5.49 -12.16
C ARG A 93 15.88 4.88 -12.05
N MET A 94 16.55 4.80 -13.20
CA MET A 94 17.96 4.43 -13.32
C MET A 94 18.66 5.47 -14.18
N GLY A 95 19.69 6.15 -13.65
CA GLY A 95 20.37 7.23 -14.34
C GLY A 95 19.42 8.35 -14.77
N GLY A 96 18.40 8.64 -13.95
CA GLY A 96 17.34 9.62 -14.23
C GLY A 96 16.25 9.16 -15.21
N LYS A 97 16.43 8.02 -15.88
CA LYS A 97 15.43 7.45 -16.80
C LYS A 97 14.42 6.59 -16.05
N PRO A 98 13.12 6.70 -16.33
CA PRO A 98 12.11 5.86 -15.72
C PRO A 98 12.23 4.42 -16.17
N VAL A 99 12.26 3.49 -15.21
CA VAL A 99 12.49 2.05 -15.44
C VAL A 99 11.36 1.17 -14.92
N ALA A 100 10.62 1.61 -13.90
CA ALA A 100 9.44 0.91 -13.41
C ALA A 100 8.48 1.83 -12.66
N LEU A 101 7.24 1.39 -12.54
CA LEU A 101 6.19 1.98 -11.70
C LEU A 101 5.82 0.96 -10.63
N VAL A 102 5.72 1.41 -9.38
CA VAL A 102 5.23 0.58 -8.26
C VAL A 102 3.95 1.22 -7.72
N PHE A 103 2.84 0.48 -7.70
CA PHE A 103 1.54 1.02 -7.33
C PHE A 103 0.62 -0.04 -6.75
N GLU A 104 -0.40 0.42 -6.04
CA GLU A 104 -1.38 -0.45 -5.39
C GLU A 104 -2.54 -0.82 -6.32
N ALA A 105 -3.08 -2.00 -6.12
CA ALA A 105 -4.34 -2.43 -6.70
C ALA A 105 -5.13 -3.27 -5.69
N VAL A 106 -6.42 -3.44 -5.92
CA VAL A 106 -7.31 -4.21 -5.07
C VAL A 106 -8.10 -5.18 -5.93
N ALA A 107 -8.06 -6.46 -5.57
CA ALA A 107 -9.01 -7.43 -6.07
C ALA A 107 -10.24 -7.42 -5.14
N PRO A 108 -11.40 -6.90 -5.59
CA PRO A 108 -12.59 -6.83 -4.75
C PRO A 108 -13.26 -8.19 -4.54
N ASP A 109 -13.03 -9.12 -5.47
CA ASP A 109 -13.77 -10.39 -5.59
C ASP A 109 -13.05 -11.58 -4.89
N GLY A 110 -12.22 -11.32 -3.87
CA GLY A 110 -11.58 -12.39 -3.08
C GLY A 110 -12.60 -13.19 -2.27
N TYR A 111 -12.29 -14.44 -1.92
CA TYR A 111 -13.26 -15.33 -1.26
C TYR A 111 -13.72 -14.79 0.10
N ALA A 112 -12.82 -14.21 0.88
CA ALA A 112 -13.11 -13.61 2.18
C ALA A 112 -13.09 -12.07 2.15
N GLY A 113 -13.21 -11.47 0.97
CA GLY A 113 -13.27 -10.02 0.75
C GLY A 113 -12.09 -9.47 -0.06
N LYS A 114 -11.86 -8.15 0.09
CA LYS A 114 -10.84 -7.42 -0.69
C LYS A 114 -9.43 -7.97 -0.44
N VAL A 115 -8.68 -8.21 -1.51
CA VAL A 115 -7.25 -8.54 -1.48
C VAL A 115 -6.45 -7.34 -2.01
N ARG A 116 -5.57 -6.77 -1.20
CA ARG A 116 -4.70 -5.65 -1.60
C ARG A 116 -3.40 -6.19 -2.20
N LEU A 117 -2.99 -5.55 -3.29
CA LEU A 117 -1.86 -5.92 -4.10
C LEU A 117 -0.90 -4.72 -4.21
N LEU A 118 0.39 -5.01 -4.19
CA LEU A 118 1.44 -4.12 -4.68
C LEU A 118 1.97 -4.70 -5.98
N ILE A 119 2.03 -3.88 -7.02
CA ILE A 119 2.40 -4.29 -8.38
C ILE A 119 3.57 -3.42 -8.82
N ALA A 120 4.61 -4.06 -9.35
CA ALA A 120 5.71 -3.39 -10.02
C ALA A 120 5.66 -3.72 -11.52
N LEU A 121 5.52 -2.68 -12.35
CA LEU A 121 5.48 -2.77 -13.81
C LEU A 121 6.69 -2.04 -14.38
N ARG A 122 7.52 -2.73 -15.17
CA ARG A 122 8.65 -2.13 -15.86
C ARG A 122 8.20 -1.17 -16.95
N ALA A 123 9.09 -0.26 -17.32
CA ALA A 123 8.86 0.73 -18.37
C ALA A 123 8.65 0.11 -19.76
N ASP A 124 8.96 -1.17 -19.96
CA ASP A 124 8.66 -1.94 -21.17
C ASP A 124 7.25 -2.59 -21.14
N GLY A 125 6.59 -2.61 -19.98
CA GLY A 125 5.26 -3.21 -19.78
C GLY A 125 5.28 -4.64 -19.24
N THR A 126 6.46 -5.15 -18.90
CA THR A 126 6.60 -6.43 -18.21
C THR A 126 6.42 -6.26 -16.72
N LEU A 127 5.74 -7.22 -16.08
CA LEU A 127 5.65 -7.25 -14.62
C LEU A 127 7.00 -7.60 -14.01
N ALA A 128 7.52 -6.71 -13.15
CA ALA A 128 8.68 -7.01 -12.31
C ALA A 128 8.28 -7.94 -11.15
N GLY A 129 7.08 -7.75 -10.61
CA GLY A 129 6.56 -8.58 -9.54
C GLY A 129 5.19 -8.14 -9.06
N VAL A 130 4.53 -9.04 -8.33
CA VAL A 130 3.24 -8.80 -7.66
C VAL A 130 3.34 -9.34 -6.25
N ARG A 131 2.81 -8.60 -5.28
CA ARG A 131 2.77 -9.01 -3.89
C ARG A 131 1.41 -8.75 -3.28
N VAL A 132 0.91 -9.72 -2.51
CA VAL A 132 -0.27 -9.49 -1.66
C VAL A 132 0.18 -8.77 -0.39
N THR A 133 -0.39 -7.60 -0.11
CA THR A 133 -0.08 -6.79 1.07
C THR A 133 -1.10 -6.97 2.19
N GLN A 134 -2.35 -7.29 1.84
CA GLN A 134 -3.41 -7.53 2.83
C GLN A 134 -4.50 -8.46 2.24
N HIS A 135 -4.98 -9.40 3.04
CA HIS A 135 -6.11 -10.26 2.70
C HIS A 135 -6.77 -10.84 3.97
N LYS A 136 -7.97 -11.43 3.83
CA LYS A 136 -8.68 -12.14 4.90
C LYS A 136 -8.98 -13.61 4.56
N GLU A 137 -8.32 -14.12 3.52
CA GLU A 137 -8.51 -15.47 2.99
C GLU A 137 -8.33 -16.57 4.03
N THR A 138 -9.06 -17.66 3.84
CA THR A 138 -9.05 -18.81 4.74
C THR A 138 -7.65 -19.43 4.85
N PRO A 139 -7.07 -19.50 6.06
CA PRO A 139 -5.75 -20.08 6.27
C PRO A 139 -5.65 -21.52 5.76
N GLY A 140 -4.59 -21.84 5.02
CA GLY A 140 -4.33 -23.16 4.46
C GLY A 140 -5.16 -23.53 3.22
N LEU A 141 -6.07 -22.65 2.77
CA LEU A 141 -6.88 -22.87 1.57
C LEU A 141 -6.63 -21.78 0.52
N GLY A 142 -6.99 -20.53 0.79
CA GLY A 142 -6.91 -19.41 -0.17
C GLY A 142 -5.75 -18.45 0.09
N ASP A 143 -5.08 -18.56 1.23
CA ASP A 143 -4.00 -17.68 1.68
C ASP A 143 -2.67 -17.87 0.95
N TYR A 144 -2.50 -18.93 0.15
CA TYR A 144 -1.29 -19.17 -0.64
C TYR A 144 -0.97 -18.08 -1.67
N VAL A 145 -1.92 -17.19 -1.97
CA VAL A 145 -1.63 -15.99 -2.76
C VAL A 145 -0.66 -15.04 -2.04
N ASP A 146 -0.57 -15.12 -0.70
CA ASP A 146 0.51 -14.52 0.07
C ASP A 146 1.73 -15.49 0.08
N PRO A 147 2.88 -15.10 -0.47
CA PRO A 147 4.07 -15.95 -0.50
C PRO A 147 4.57 -16.34 0.91
N LYS A 148 4.25 -15.57 1.96
CA LYS A 148 4.56 -15.95 3.35
C LYS A 148 3.72 -17.14 3.82
N LYS A 149 2.53 -17.35 3.25
CA LYS A 149 1.60 -18.44 3.59
C LYS A 149 1.64 -19.62 2.63
N ASP A 150 2.15 -19.41 1.42
CA ASP A 150 2.29 -20.48 0.44
C ASP A 150 3.17 -21.64 0.97
N LYS A 151 2.77 -22.88 0.71
CA LYS A 151 3.54 -24.08 1.04
C LYS A 151 4.76 -24.22 0.13
N ASN A 152 4.68 -23.75 -1.12
CA ASN A 152 5.81 -23.78 -2.04
C ASN A 152 6.70 -22.55 -1.86
N LYS A 153 7.70 -22.64 -0.98
CA LYS A 153 8.64 -21.53 -0.73
C LYS A 153 9.66 -21.30 -1.84
N SER A 154 9.98 -22.32 -2.64
CA SER A 154 10.96 -22.17 -3.73
C SER A 154 10.37 -21.46 -4.95
N ARG A 155 9.05 -21.60 -5.16
CA ARG A 155 8.32 -20.88 -6.21
C ARG A 155 6.90 -20.54 -5.75
N PRO A 156 6.75 -19.49 -4.93
CA PRO A 156 5.43 -19.06 -4.46
C PRO A 156 4.49 -18.77 -5.62
N TRP A 157 3.21 -19.07 -5.47
CA TRP A 157 2.20 -18.96 -6.51
C TRP A 157 2.16 -17.57 -7.16
N ILE A 158 2.31 -16.51 -6.35
CA ILE A 158 2.27 -15.12 -6.81
C ILE A 158 3.40 -14.79 -7.81
N THR A 159 4.51 -15.54 -7.82
CA THR A 159 5.63 -15.25 -8.72
C THR A 159 5.35 -15.59 -10.18
N GLN A 160 4.27 -16.32 -10.47
CA GLN A 160 3.84 -16.64 -11.84
C GLN A 160 3.55 -15.42 -12.71
N PHE A 161 3.23 -14.28 -12.10
CA PHE A 161 2.99 -13.03 -12.83
C PHE A 161 4.29 -12.37 -13.32
N THR A 162 5.44 -12.73 -12.76
CA THR A 162 6.74 -12.14 -13.10
C THR A 162 7.07 -12.38 -14.56
N GLY A 163 7.40 -11.31 -15.30
CA GLY A 163 7.71 -11.37 -16.73
C GLY A 163 6.50 -11.43 -17.66
N MET A 164 5.27 -11.51 -17.13
CA MET A 164 4.06 -11.38 -17.97
C MET A 164 3.88 -9.95 -18.46
N SER A 165 3.37 -9.80 -19.68
CA SER A 165 3.00 -8.50 -20.28
C SER A 165 1.83 -8.68 -21.23
N LEU A 166 1.16 -7.59 -21.62
CA LEU A 166 0.12 -7.64 -22.66
C LEU A 166 0.69 -7.95 -24.05
N ALA A 167 1.99 -7.74 -24.27
CA ALA A 167 2.66 -8.06 -25.52
C ALA A 167 2.97 -9.56 -25.67
N THR A 168 3.22 -10.25 -24.55
CA THR A 168 3.61 -11.67 -24.53
C THR A 168 2.47 -12.61 -24.16
N VAL A 169 1.44 -12.12 -23.45
CA VAL A 169 0.33 -12.94 -22.95
C VAL A 169 -1.00 -12.32 -23.34
N ALA A 170 -1.76 -13.03 -24.19
CA ALA A 170 -3.13 -12.66 -24.53
C ALA A 170 -4.02 -12.61 -23.28
N ASN A 171 -5.06 -11.76 -23.28
CA ASN A 171 -5.96 -11.55 -22.13
C ASN A 171 -6.52 -12.85 -21.52
N SER A 172 -6.80 -13.88 -22.32
CA SER A 172 -7.26 -15.19 -21.84
C SER A 172 -6.21 -15.93 -21.01
N GLY A 173 -4.92 -15.76 -21.32
CA GLY A 173 -3.79 -16.39 -20.62
C GLY A 173 -3.63 -15.91 -19.18
N TRP A 174 -4.17 -14.76 -18.82
CA TRP A 174 -4.17 -14.25 -17.44
C TRP A 174 -5.19 -14.95 -16.54
N LYS A 175 -6.07 -15.79 -17.09
CA LYS A 175 -6.99 -16.58 -16.27
C LYS A 175 -6.25 -17.74 -15.60
N VAL A 176 -6.88 -18.30 -14.57
CA VAL A 176 -6.45 -19.56 -14.00
C VAL A 176 -6.66 -20.71 -14.99
N LYS A 177 -5.84 -21.75 -14.92
CA LYS A 177 -5.95 -22.95 -15.78
C LYS A 177 -7.33 -23.59 -15.76
N LYS A 178 -8.04 -23.52 -14.62
CA LYS A 178 -9.43 -23.99 -14.50
C LYS A 178 -10.38 -23.31 -15.49
N ASP A 179 -10.10 -22.06 -15.84
CA ASP A 179 -10.92 -21.23 -16.71
C ASP A 179 -10.29 -21.06 -18.11
N GLY A 180 -9.33 -21.92 -18.47
CA GLY A 180 -8.66 -21.94 -19.76
C GLY A 180 -7.53 -20.93 -19.94
N GLY A 181 -6.95 -20.40 -18.85
CA GLY A 181 -5.75 -19.55 -18.90
C GLY A 181 -4.47 -20.28 -18.49
N ASN A 182 -3.42 -19.53 -18.17
CA ASN A 182 -2.07 -20.05 -17.92
C ASN A 182 -1.71 -20.13 -16.43
N ILE A 183 -2.44 -19.45 -15.56
CA ILE A 183 -2.09 -19.31 -14.14
C ILE A 183 -2.49 -20.58 -13.37
N ASP A 184 -1.57 -21.18 -12.63
CA ASP A 184 -1.86 -22.34 -11.77
C ASP A 184 -2.87 -21.97 -10.67
N TYR A 185 -3.44 -22.98 -10.02
CA TYR A 185 -4.30 -22.82 -8.86
C TYR A 185 -4.27 -24.08 -8.01
N TYR A 186 -4.64 -23.97 -6.73
CA TYR A 186 -4.88 -25.13 -5.89
C TYR A 186 -6.33 -25.58 -5.93
N ALA A 187 -6.53 -26.90 -6.07
CA ALA A 187 -7.85 -27.50 -6.11
C ALA A 187 -8.65 -27.12 -4.85
N GLY A 188 -9.93 -26.77 -5.02
CA GLY A 188 -10.78 -26.28 -3.93
C GLY A 188 -10.61 -24.81 -3.56
N ALA A 189 -9.59 -24.10 -4.08
CA ALA A 189 -9.27 -22.72 -3.73
C ALA A 189 -9.06 -21.82 -4.96
N THR A 190 -10.02 -21.83 -5.90
CA THR A 190 -9.88 -21.12 -7.19
C THR A 190 -10.40 -19.68 -7.16
N VAL A 191 -11.27 -19.32 -6.22
CA VAL A 191 -11.95 -18.00 -6.19
C VAL A 191 -10.93 -16.86 -6.07
N THR A 192 -10.03 -16.96 -5.11
CA THR A 192 -9.04 -15.91 -4.80
C THR A 192 -7.97 -15.73 -5.87
N PRO A 193 -7.32 -16.79 -6.38
CA PRO A 193 -6.45 -16.71 -7.56
C PRO A 193 -7.11 -16.04 -8.75
N ARG A 194 -8.39 -16.34 -9.02
CA ARG A 194 -9.13 -15.73 -10.12
C ARG A 194 -9.31 -14.24 -9.90
N ALA A 195 -9.65 -13.83 -8.68
CA ALA A 195 -9.78 -12.42 -8.31
C ALA A 195 -8.45 -11.67 -8.45
N VAL A 196 -7.35 -12.25 -7.93
CA VAL A 196 -6.01 -11.68 -8.03
C VAL A 196 -5.59 -11.56 -9.49
N SER A 197 -5.71 -12.63 -10.28
CA SER A 197 -5.28 -12.61 -11.69
C SER A 197 -6.07 -11.59 -12.52
N LYS A 198 -7.38 -11.46 -12.27
CA LYS A 198 -8.23 -10.43 -12.89
C LYS A 198 -7.80 -9.02 -12.50
N ALA A 199 -7.47 -8.78 -11.23
CA ALA A 199 -7.02 -7.48 -10.75
C ALA A 199 -5.64 -7.11 -11.32
N VAL A 200 -4.70 -8.05 -11.38
CA VAL A 200 -3.38 -7.84 -11.99
C VAL A 200 -3.53 -7.49 -13.48
N LEU A 201 -4.33 -8.24 -14.24
CA LEU A 201 -4.57 -7.91 -15.66
C LEU A 201 -5.12 -6.49 -15.83
N LYS A 202 -6.14 -6.11 -15.05
CA LYS A 202 -6.71 -4.76 -15.09
C LYS A 202 -5.68 -3.68 -14.73
N ALA A 203 -4.84 -3.96 -13.74
CA ALA A 203 -3.79 -3.04 -13.31
C ALA A 203 -2.75 -2.81 -14.42
N VAL A 204 -2.32 -3.87 -15.10
CA VAL A 204 -1.41 -3.76 -16.25
C VAL A 204 -2.09 -2.98 -17.38
N GLN A 205 -3.32 -3.32 -17.74
CA GLN A 205 -4.07 -2.59 -18.79
C GLN A 205 -4.23 -1.10 -18.48
N TRP A 206 -4.52 -0.75 -17.22
CA TRP A 206 -4.63 0.63 -16.78
C TRP A 206 -3.27 1.34 -16.88
N ALA A 207 -2.20 0.73 -16.39
CA ALA A 207 -0.88 1.34 -16.39
C ALA A 207 -0.35 1.54 -17.82
N GLU A 208 -0.60 0.58 -18.71
CA GLU A 208 -0.29 0.68 -20.14
C GLU A 208 -1.04 1.82 -20.83
N ALA A 209 -2.35 1.91 -20.61
CA ALA A 209 -3.17 2.97 -21.18
C ALA A 209 -2.76 4.38 -20.70
N ASN A 210 -2.13 4.48 -19.52
CA ASN A 210 -1.70 5.74 -18.91
C ASN A 210 -0.18 5.95 -18.95
N ARG A 211 0.57 5.05 -19.61
CA ARG A 211 2.04 4.94 -19.50
C ARG A 211 2.74 6.28 -19.67
N THR A 212 2.43 7.01 -20.75
CA THR A 212 3.05 8.31 -21.04
C THR A 212 2.84 9.30 -19.90
N ARG A 213 1.63 9.38 -19.34
CA ARG A 213 1.32 10.30 -18.23
C ARG A 213 2.05 9.91 -16.95
N LEU A 214 2.03 8.63 -16.60
CA LEU A 214 2.61 8.12 -15.36
C LEU A 214 4.14 8.24 -15.34
N ILE A 215 4.77 8.16 -16.51
CA ILE A 215 6.21 8.19 -16.67
C ILE A 215 6.77 9.60 -16.92
N ALA A 216 6.03 10.47 -17.60
CA ALA A 216 6.55 11.76 -18.11
C ALA A 216 6.63 12.90 -17.07
N GLU A 217 5.96 12.80 -15.92
CA GLU A 217 5.96 13.91 -14.95
C GLU A 217 7.33 14.09 -14.29
N THR A 218 8.11 14.99 -14.88
CA THR A 218 9.24 15.67 -14.25
C THR A 218 8.76 17.09 -13.95
N GLY A 219 8.35 17.35 -12.72
CA GLY A 219 8.19 18.70 -12.18
C GLY A 219 8.83 18.68 -10.80
N ALA A 220 10.09 19.09 -10.65
CA ALA A 220 10.43 20.49 -10.43
C ALA A 220 9.55 21.10 -9.32
N THR A 221 9.81 20.70 -8.07
CA THR A 221 9.45 21.57 -6.95
C THR A 221 10.55 22.62 -6.83
N LYS A 222 10.15 23.85 -7.15
CA LYS A 222 10.87 25.09 -6.98
C LYS A 222 11.08 25.41 -5.49
#